data_AF-A0A510PQR8-F1
#
_entry.id   AF-A0A510PQR8-F1
#
_cell.length_a   1.000
_cell.length_b   1.000
_cell.length_c   1.000
_cell.angle_alpha   90.00
_cell.angle_beta   90.00
_cell.angle_gamma   90.00
#
_symmetry.space_group_name_H-M   'P 1'
#
loop_
_entity.id
_entity.type
_entity.pdbx_description
1 polymer ?
#
loop_
_entity_poly.entity_id
_entity_poly.type
_entity_poly.pdbx_seq_one_letter_code
_entity_poly.pdbx_strand_id
1 'polypeptide(L)' 'MTVNQLRYSKAEFARRGNEIDESQVRPQVEEGNHGKIVALDIETGAFELAKDTMTASDRLLYFARL' A
#
# COMPACT_ATOMS: atom_id res chain seq x y z
N MET A 1 5.09 21.57 -17.91
CA MET A 1 5.38 20.85 -16.65
C MET A 1 4.08 20.74 -15.90
N THR A 2 3.41 19.58 -15.96
CA THR A 2 2.20 19.34 -15.18
C THR A 2 2.59 19.18 -13.72
N VAL A 3 2.20 20.15 -12.89
CA VAL A 3 2.24 20.01 -11.44
C VAL A 3 1.41 18.78 -11.11
N ASN A 4 2.03 17.72 -10.61
CA ASN A 4 1.31 16.57 -10.09
C ASN A 4 0.59 17.03 -8.82
N GLN A 5 -0.63 17.52 -8.97
CA GLN A 5 -1.50 17.88 -7.85
C GLN A 5 -1.76 16.59 -7.06
N LEU A 6 -1.45 16.60 -5.77
CA LEU A 6 -1.85 15.52 -4.88
C LEU A 6 -3.37 15.37 -4.98
N ARG A 7 -3.83 14.21 -5.45
CA ARG A 7 -5.26 13.91 -5.67
C ARG A 7 -6.07 13.99 -4.37
N TYR A 8 -5.40 13.79 -3.24
CA TYR A 8 -5.99 13.79 -1.91
C TYR A 8 -5.25 14.71 -0.97
N SER A 9 -6.00 15.27 -0.02
CA SER A 9 -5.40 15.86 1.18
C SER A 9 -4.70 14.76 1.98
N LYS A 10 -3.77 15.14 2.85
CA LYS A 10 -3.10 14.18 3.74
C LYS A 10 -4.10 13.39 4.61
N ALA A 11 -5.16 14.04 5.07
CA ALA A 11 -6.18 13.41 5.90
C ALA A 11 -7.01 12.39 5.11
N GLU A 12 -7.41 12.73 3.89
CA GLU A 12 -8.16 11.81 3.02
C GLU A 12 -7.28 10.62 2.59
N PHE A 13 -6.01 10.87 2.29
CA PHE A 13 -5.04 9.84 1.96
C PHE A 13 -4.88 8.84 3.11
N ALA A 14 -4.74 9.33 4.35
CA ALA A 14 -4.63 8.48 5.54
C ALA A 14 -5.92 7.70 5.79
N ARG A 15 -7.11 8.33 5.65
CA ARG A 15 -8.39 7.64 5.85
C ARG A 15 -8.55 6.46 4.90
N ARG A 16 -8.29 6.68 3.60
CA ARG A 16 -8.36 5.63 2.57
C ARG A 16 -7.37 4.50 2.82
N GLY A 17 -6.12 4.83 3.18
CA GLY A 17 -5.11 3.85 3.53
C GLY A 17 -5.56 2.95 4.69
N ASN A 18 -6.10 3.54 5.76
CA ASN A 18 -6.61 2.80 6.91
C ASN A 18 -7.80 1.89 6.54
N GLU A 19 -8.74 2.39 5.74
CA GLU A 19 -9.90 1.59 5.29
C GLU A 19 -9.45 0.33 4.52
N ILE A 20 -8.45 0.45 3.65
CA ILE A 20 -7.90 -0.69 2.90
C ILE A 20 -7.09 -1.62 3.80
N ASP A 21 -6.27 -1.06 4.70
CA ASP A 21 -5.48 -1.85 5.65
C ASP A 21 -6.39 -2.75 6.51
N GLU A 22 -7.42 -2.18 7.12
CA GLU A 22 -8.34 -2.90 7.99
C GLU A 22 -9.17 -3.95 7.24
N SER A 23 -9.69 -3.59 6.06
CA SER A 23 -10.64 -4.44 5.33
C SER A 23 -9.99 -5.51 4.44
N GLN A 24 -8.77 -5.26 3.94
CA GLN A 24 -8.12 -6.13 2.95
C GLN A 24 -6.78 -6.69 3.42
N VAL A 25 -5.93 -5.85 4.03
CA VAL A 25 -4.56 -6.26 4.37
C VAL A 25 -4.54 -7.13 5.63
N ARG A 26 -5.04 -6.60 6.75
CA ARG A 26 -4.95 -7.26 8.06
C ARG A 26 -5.51 -8.69 8.07
N PRO A 27 -6.67 -8.99 7.44
CA PRO A 27 -7.20 -10.35 7.39
C PRO A 27 -6.31 -11.38 6.68
N GLN A 28 -5.44 -10.93 5.76
CA GLN A 28 -4.59 -11.80 4.93
C GLN A 28 -3.16 -11.92 5.45
N VAL A 29 -2.72 -10.95 6.27
CA VAL A 29 -1.34 -10.86 6.76
C VAL A 29 -1.20 -11.43 8.18
N GLU A 30 -2.27 -11.52 8.97
CA GLU A 30 -2.20 -11.95 10.38
C GLU A 30 -2.14 -13.49 10.56
N GLU A 31 -0.95 -14.05 10.33
CA GLU A 31 -0.21 -14.98 11.22
C GLU A 31 1.19 -15.21 10.62
N GLY A 32 2.27 -15.12 11.42
CA GLY A 32 3.64 -15.41 10.95
C GLY A 32 4.34 -14.33 10.10
N ASN A 33 3.73 -13.16 9.90
CA ASN A 33 4.30 -12.05 9.10
C ASN A 33 4.92 -10.91 9.92
N HIS A 34 5.21 -11.15 11.21
CA HIS A 34 5.85 -10.15 12.07
C HIS A 34 7.15 -9.59 11.47
N GLY A 35 7.32 -8.27 11.54
CA GLY A 35 8.50 -7.57 11.05
C GLY A 35 8.55 -7.36 9.54
N LYS A 36 7.56 -7.85 8.78
CA LYS A 36 7.41 -7.53 7.36
C LYS A 36 6.69 -6.18 7.18
N ILE A 37 6.93 -5.56 6.04
CA ILE A 37 6.38 -4.29 5.59
C ILE A 37 5.35 -4.55 4.50
N VAL A 38 4.21 -3.87 4.60
CA VAL A 38 3.20 -3.80 3.54
C VAL A 38 3.40 -2.52 2.74
N ALA A 39 3.52 -2.63 1.43
CA ALA A 39 3.34 -1.52 0.50
C ALA A 39 1.91 -1.57 -0.04
N LEU A 40 1.23 -0.42 -0.07
CA LEU A 40 -0.19 -0.33 -0.43
C LEU A 40 -0.41 0.83 -1.41
N ASP A 41 -1.10 0.54 -2.50
CA ASP A 41 -1.61 1.52 -3.44
C ASP A 41 -3.03 1.94 -3.01
N ILE A 42 -3.17 3.19 -2.56
CA ILE A 42 -4.43 3.73 -2.05
C ILE A 42 -5.49 3.97 -3.13
N GLU A 43 -5.11 3.96 -4.41
CA GLU A 43 -6.03 4.17 -5.53
C GLU A 43 -6.68 2.86 -5.94
N THR A 44 -5.90 1.78 -5.95
CA THR A 44 -6.33 0.47 -6.46
C THR A 44 -6.65 -0.54 -5.36
N GLY A 45 -6.11 -0.35 -4.15
CA GLY A 45 -6.15 -1.33 -3.08
C GLY A 45 -5.14 -2.47 -3.25
N ALA A 46 -4.32 -2.45 -4.31
CA ALA A 46 -3.25 -3.42 -4.48
C ALA A 46 -2.23 -3.28 -3.35
N PHE A 47 -1.77 -4.41 -2.81
CA PHE A 47 -0.78 -4.40 -1.75
C PHE A 47 0.22 -5.55 -1.91
N GLU A 48 1.42 -5.33 -1.40
CA GLU A 48 2.52 -6.30 -1.43
C GLU A 48 3.19 -6.37 -0.06
N LEU A 49 3.63 -7.57 0.31
CA LEU A 49 4.27 -7.83 1.60
C LEU A 49 5.72 -8.29 1.39
N ALA A 50 6.65 -7.64 2.08
CA ALA A 50 8.06 -8.04 2.04
C ALA A 50 8.78 -7.77 3.36
N LYS A 51 10.01 -8.26 3.50
CA LYS A 51 10.83 -8.09 4.72
C LYS A 51 11.34 -6.66 4.93
N ASP A 52 11.30 -5.83 3.91
CA ASP A 52 11.80 -4.45 3.93
C ASP A 52 11.01 -3.57 2.95
N THR A 53 11.07 -2.26 3.18
CA THR A 53 10.30 -1.27 2.43
C THR A 53 10.63 -1.26 0.94
N MET A 54 11.89 -1.46 0.57
CA MET A 54 12.29 -1.38 -0.83
C MET A 54 11.77 -2.57 -1.62
N THR A 55 11.94 -3.78 -1.08
CA THR A 55 11.39 -4.99 -1.70
C THR A 55 9.86 -4.95 -1.82
N ALA A 56 9.15 -4.43 -0.81
CA ALA A 56 7.69 -4.31 -0.87
C ALA A 56 7.24 -3.30 -1.95
N SER A 57 7.92 -2.14 -2.01
CA SER A 57 7.63 -1.09 -2.99
C SER A 57 7.94 -1.53 -4.42
N ASP A 58 9.09 -2.19 -4.62
CA ASP A 58 9.48 -2.74 -5.92
C ASP A 58 8.44 -3.74 -6.41
N ARG A 59 8.06 -4.71 -5.58
CA ARG A 59 7.02 -5.69 -5.94
C ARG A 59 5.73 -5.01 -6.36
N LEU A 60 5.26 -4.04 -5.57
CA LEU A 60 4.01 -3.33 -5.87
C LEU A 60 4.08 -2.59 -7.21
N LEU A 61 5.19 -1.89 -7.47
CA LEU A 61 5.40 -1.10 -8.69
C LEU A 61 5.60 -1.98 -9.94
N TYR A 62 6.22 -3.15 -9.79
CA TYR A 62 6.39 -4.10 -10.90
C TYR A 62 5.11 -4.91 -11.17
N PHE A 63 4.30 -5.23 -10.15
CA PHE A 63 3.01 -5.91 -10.34
C PHE A 63 1.92 -4.99 -10.92
N ALA A 64 1.88 -3.71 -10.55
CA ALA A 64 0.87 -2.75 -11.03
C ALA A 64 1.06 -2.32 -12.51
N ARG A 65 1.98 -2.94 -13.25
CA ARG A 65 2.37 -2.55 -14.62
C ARG A 65 1.99 -3.56 -15.71
N LEU A 66 1.29 -4.64 -15.36
CA LEU A 66 0.70 -5.64 -16.28
C LEU A 66 -0.83 -5.54 -16.27
#